data_AF-W0JTN3-F1
#
_entry.id   AF-W0JTN3-F1
#
_cell.length_a   1.000
_cell.length_b   1.000
_cell.length_c   1.000
_cell.angle_alpha   90.00
_cell.angle_beta   90.00
_cell.angle_gamma   90.00
#
_symmetry.space_group_name_H-M   'P 1'
#
loop_
_entity.id
_entity.type
_entity.pdbx_description
1 polymer ?
#
loop_
_entity_poly.entity_id
_entity_poly.type
_entity_poly.pdbx_seq_one_letter_code
_entity_poly.pdbx_strand_id
1 'polypeptide(L)'
;MALTPPVIGMLAFTLFAFWGVAGWALVRTLRQERRKVELLEDQDRIDTYSPKALAELHEWIEHNPEDPLAPKAREQYNECVDTLETVDNRFYDWSEREIDSLERL
;
A
#
# COMPACT_ATOMS: atom_id res chain seq x y z
N MET A 1 -12.36 -53.75 19.95
CA MET A 1 -11.56 -53.18 21.06
C MET A 1 -12.16 -51.82 21.40
N ALA A 2 -12.64 -51.63 22.62
CA ALA A 2 -13.14 -50.32 23.04
C ALA A 2 -11.97 -49.36 23.24
N LEU A 3 -12.05 -48.15 22.69
CA LEU A 3 -11.09 -47.09 22.94
C LEU A 3 -11.14 -46.73 24.42
N THR A 4 -10.11 -47.08 25.18
CA THR A 4 -10.03 -46.74 26.60
C THR A 4 -9.83 -45.23 26.76
N PRO A 5 -10.33 -44.62 27.84
CA PRO A 5 -10.20 -43.18 28.09
C PRO A 5 -8.76 -42.62 27.92
N PRO A 6 -7.70 -43.33 28.34
CA PRO A 6 -6.32 -42.87 28.11
C PRO A 6 -5.95 -42.77 26.63
N VAL A 7 -6.40 -43.73 25.81
CA VAL A 7 -6.13 -43.76 24.36
C VAL A 7 -6.83 -42.59 23.66
N ILE A 8 -8.07 -42.29 24.05
CA ILE A 8 -8.80 -41.13 23.54
C ILE A 8 -8.09 -39.83 23.93
N GLY A 9 -7.64 -39.72 25.18
CA GLY A 9 -6.89 -38.55 25.66
C GLY A 9 -5.60 -38.32 24.87
N MET A 10 -4.85 -39.40 24.61
CA MET A 10 -3.61 -39.30 23.84
C MET A 10 -3.87 -38.92 22.38
N LEU A 11 -4.90 -39.49 21.74
CA LEU A 11 -5.29 -39.15 20.37
C LEU A 11 -5.74 -37.69 20.25
N ALA A 12 -6.59 -37.22 21.17
CA ALA A 12 -7.02 -35.82 21.22
C ALA A 12 -5.82 -34.90 21.43
N PHE A 13 -4.92 -35.21 22.36
CA PHE A 13 -3.70 -34.44 22.60
C PHE A 13 -2.84 -34.34 21.34
N THR A 14 -2.59 -35.45 20.64
CA THR A 14 -1.81 -35.42 19.40
C THR A 14 -2.46 -34.60 18.31
N LEU A 15 -3.79 -34.69 18.17
CA LEU A 15 -4.53 -33.93 17.17
C LEU A 15 -4.47 -32.42 17.45
N PHE A 16 -4.66 -32.01 18.71
CA PHE A 16 -4.58 -30.61 19.11
C PHE A 16 -3.15 -30.07 19.08
N ALA A 17 -2.17 -30.84 19.55
CA ALA A 17 -0.78 -30.40 19.59
C ALA A 17 -0.21 -30.20 18.18
N PHE A 18 -0.55 -31.08 17.22
CA PHE A 18 -0.06 -30.94 15.85
C PHE A 18 -0.94 -29.98 15.05
N TRP A 19 -2.24 -30.26 14.94
CA TRP A 19 -3.12 -29.55 14.04
C TRP A 19 -3.59 -28.22 14.60
N GLY A 20 -3.84 -28.17 15.91
CA GLY A 20 -4.23 -26.95 16.60
C GLY A 20 -3.12 -25.91 16.59
N VAL A 21 -1.88 -26.31 16.93
CA VAL A 21 -0.73 -25.39 16.92
C VAL A 21 -0.38 -24.95 15.50
N ALA A 22 -0.34 -25.87 14.53
CA ALA A 22 -0.05 -25.53 13.13
C ALA A 22 -1.13 -24.61 12.53
N GLY A 23 -2.41 -24.91 12.76
CA GLY A 23 -3.52 -24.08 12.31
C GLY A 23 -3.52 -22.70 12.98
N TRP A 24 -3.25 -22.64 14.28
CA TRP A 24 -3.11 -21.38 15.00
C TRP A 24 -1.94 -20.55 14.48
N ALA A 25 -0.78 -21.16 14.27
CA ALA A 25 0.39 -20.48 13.73
C ALA A 25 0.12 -19.93 12.32
N LEU A 26 -0.52 -20.72 11.45
CA LEU A 26 -0.91 -20.28 10.11
C LEU A 26 -1.87 -19.09 10.17
N VAL A 27 -2.94 -19.19 10.96
CA VAL A 27 -3.92 -18.10 11.12
C VAL A 27 -3.28 -16.85 11.74
N ARG A 28 -2.39 -17.02 12.72
CA ARG A 28 -1.61 -15.94 13.34
C ARG A 28 -0.76 -15.24 12.30
N THR A 29 0.00 -15.98 11.50
CA THR A 29 0.87 -15.44 10.45
C THR A 29 0.04 -14.73 9.39
N LEU A 30 -0.99 -15.37 8.86
CA LEU A 30 -1.88 -14.78 7.86
C LEU A 30 -2.59 -13.52 8.37
N ARG A 31 -2.96 -13.45 9.66
CA ARG A 31 -3.52 -12.23 10.26
C ARG A 31 -2.48 -11.13 10.48
N GLN A 32 -1.24 -11.48 10.81
CA GLN A 32 -0.16 -10.51 10.91
C GLN A 32 0.21 -9.93 9.55
N GLU A 33 0.22 -10.75 8.52
CA GLU A 33 0.40 -10.30 7.13
C GLU A 33 -0.78 -9.47 6.68
N ARG A 34 -2.02 -9.87 6.97
CA ARG A 34 -3.19 -9.08 6.61
C ARG A 34 -3.22 -7.70 7.27
N ARG A 35 -2.79 -7.59 8.54
CA ARG A 35 -2.63 -6.28 9.20
C ARG A 35 -1.49 -5.45 8.59
N LYS A 36 -0.45 -6.09 8.03
CA LYS A 36 0.59 -5.39 7.26
C LYS A 36 0.10 -4.96 5.88
N VAL A 37 -0.71 -5.77 5.21
CA VAL A 37 -1.34 -5.44 3.93
C VAL A 37 -2.33 -4.31 4.10
N GLU A 38 -3.15 -4.33 5.16
CA GLU A 38 -4.09 -3.26 5.50
C GLU A 38 -3.35 -1.94 5.81
N LEU A 39 -2.15 -2.00 6.41
CA LEU A 39 -1.28 -0.82 6.58
C LEU A 39 -0.58 -0.37 5.29
N LEU A 40 -0.47 -1.23 4.26
CA LEU A 40 0.09 -0.87 2.96
C LEU A 40 -1.01 -0.36 2.00
N GLU A 41 -2.23 -0.89 2.08
CA GLU A 41 -3.41 -0.38 1.37
C GLU A 41 -3.81 1.01 1.86
N ASP A 42 -3.62 1.33 3.15
CA ASP A 42 -3.84 2.69 3.67
C ASP A 42 -2.70 3.67 3.30
N GLN A 43 -1.58 3.16 2.78
CA GLN A 43 -0.49 3.95 2.17
C GLN A 43 -0.64 4.09 0.66
N ASP A 44 -1.67 3.50 0.06
CA ASP A 44 -1.82 3.44 -1.39
C ASP A 44 -2.50 4.70 -1.91
N ARG A 45 -1.77 5.82 -1.73
CA ARG A 45 -1.77 7.06 -2.53
C ARG A 45 -0.98 8.16 -1.82
N ILE A 46 0.25 7.84 -1.43
CA ILE A 46 1.19 8.87 -0.98
C ILE A 46 1.54 9.74 -2.19
N ASP A 47 1.45 11.05 -2.00
CA ASP A 47 1.97 12.07 -2.91
C ASP A 47 3.46 11.82 -3.19
N THR A 48 3.73 11.25 -4.37
CA THR A 48 5.07 10.82 -4.80
C THR A 48 6.06 11.99 -4.92
N TYR A 49 5.56 13.18 -5.24
CA TYR A 49 6.36 14.38 -5.45
C TYR A 49 6.02 15.46 -4.42
N SER A 50 7.05 16.10 -3.87
CA SER A 50 6.89 17.35 -3.12
C SER A 50 6.45 18.49 -4.05
N PRO A 51 5.85 19.58 -3.53
CA PRO A 51 5.42 20.72 -4.34
C PRO A 51 6.52 21.27 -5.26
N LYS A 52 7.74 21.37 -4.72
CA LYS A 52 8.90 21.84 -5.48
C LYS A 52 9.29 20.86 -6.59
N ALA A 53 9.28 19.56 -6.32
CA ALA A 53 9.63 18.55 -7.31
C ALA A 53 8.62 18.47 -8.45
N LEU A 54 7.33 18.63 -8.15
CA LEU A 54 6.28 18.65 -9.17
C LEU A 54 6.36 19.91 -10.05
N ALA A 55 6.68 21.07 -9.45
CA ALA A 55 6.92 22.31 -10.20
C ALA A 55 8.15 22.22 -11.12
N GLU A 56 9.25 21.62 -10.65
CA GLU A 56 10.44 21.37 -11.47
C GLU A 56 10.14 20.40 -12.63
N LEU A 57 9.31 19.38 -12.39
CA LEU A 57 8.87 18.45 -13.43
C LEU A 57 8.01 19.16 -14.49
N HIS A 58 7.08 20.01 -14.07
CA HIS A 58 6.27 20.83 -14.96
C HIS A 58 7.14 21.74 -15.84
N GLU A 59 8.05 22.50 -15.23
CA GLU A 59 8.96 23.39 -15.94
C GLU A 59 9.84 22.61 -16.93
N TRP A 60 10.31 21.43 -16.55
CA TRP A 60 11.10 20.58 -17.43
C TRP A 60 10.30 20.10 -18.65
N ILE A 61 9.02 19.71 -18.47
CA ILE A 61 8.12 19.29 -19.56
C ILE A 61 7.87 20.45 -20.53
N GLU A 62 7.64 21.67 -20.01
CA GLU A 62 7.42 22.87 -20.84
C GLU A 62 8.64 23.22 -21.70
N HIS A 63 9.85 23.08 -21.14
CA HIS A 63 11.09 23.41 -21.84
C HIS A 63 11.58 22.30 -22.78
N ASN A 64 11.11 21.06 -22.62
CA ASN A 64 11.59 19.90 -23.39
C ASN A 64 10.45 19.10 -24.04
N PRO A 65 9.57 19.72 -24.85
CA PRO A 65 8.38 19.04 -25.39
C PRO A 65 8.70 17.94 -26.41
N GLU A 66 9.86 17.99 -27.07
CA GLU A 66 10.30 16.99 -28.05
C GLU A 66 11.24 15.92 -27.46
N ASP A 67 11.50 15.95 -26.15
CA ASP A 67 12.34 14.95 -25.51
C ASP A 67 11.64 13.58 -25.51
N PRO A 68 12.34 12.47 -25.82
CA PRO A 68 11.76 11.13 -25.80
C PRO A 68 11.11 10.73 -24.46
N LEU A 69 11.51 11.35 -23.35
CA LEU A 69 10.97 11.12 -22.01
C LEU A 69 9.81 12.05 -21.66
N ALA A 70 9.55 13.10 -22.43
CA ALA A 70 8.49 14.07 -22.17
C ALA A 70 7.08 13.44 -22.05
N PRO A 71 6.69 12.44 -22.88
CA PRO A 71 5.40 11.77 -22.72
C PRO A 71 5.27 11.05 -21.38
N LYS A 72 6.35 10.41 -20.91
CA LYS A 72 6.37 9.69 -19.64
C LYS A 72 6.36 10.65 -18.45
N ALA A 73 7.11 11.75 -18.53
CA ALA A 73 7.09 12.79 -17.52
C ALA A 73 5.69 13.41 -17.36
N ARG A 74 4.98 13.61 -18.47
CA ARG A 74 3.60 14.12 -18.47
C ARG A 74 2.62 13.15 -17.81
N GLU A 75 2.75 11.86 -18.11
CA GLU A 75 1.95 10.80 -17.46
C GLU A 75 2.16 10.82 -15.94
N GLN A 76 3.42 10.86 -15.48
CA GLN A 76 3.77 10.90 -14.06
C GLN A 76 3.29 12.18 -13.35
N TYR A 77 3.38 13.32 -14.03
CA TYR A 77 2.85 14.58 -13.50
C TYR A 77 1.32 14.47 -13.29
N ASN A 78 0.58 14.02 -14.31
CA ASN A 78 -0.88 13.89 -14.24
C ASN A 78 -1.31 12.88 -13.17
N GLU A 79 -0.61 11.76 -13.02
CA GLU A 79 -0.88 10.77 -11.97
C GLU A 79 -0.69 11.34 -10.55
N CYS A 80 0.32 12.20 -10.36
CA CYS A 80 0.53 12.87 -9.08
C CYS A 80 -0.57 13.90 -8.78
N VAL A 81 -0.99 14.69 -9.78
CA VAL A 81 -2.12 15.63 -9.63
C VAL A 81 -3.39 14.88 -9.22
N ASP A 82 -3.69 13.77 -9.88
CA ASP A 82 -4.88 12.94 -9.61
C ASP A 82 -4.89 12.36 -8.21
N THR A 83 -3.70 11.99 -7.73
CA THR A 83 -3.48 11.48 -6.39
C THR A 83 -3.70 12.59 -5.36
N LEU A 84 -3.21 13.81 -5.60
CA LEU A 84 -3.42 14.94 -4.69
C LEU A 84 -4.89 15.36 -4.57
N GLU A 85 -5.69 15.24 -5.63
CA GLU A 85 -7.13 15.58 -5.62
C GLU A 85 -8.01 14.66 -4.77
N THR A 86 -7.50 13.49 -4.39
CA THR A 86 -8.32 12.38 -3.88
C THR A 86 -7.86 11.83 -2.53
N VAL A 87 -6.72 12.30 -2.03
CA VAL A 87 -6.11 11.82 -0.80
C VAL A 87 -6.33 12.84 0.30
N ASP A 88 -6.98 12.38 1.38
CA ASP A 88 -7.24 13.20 2.57
C ASP A 88 -5.98 13.40 3.44
N ASN A 89 -4.95 12.55 3.29
CA ASN A 89 -3.76 12.56 4.13
C ASN A 89 -2.47 12.67 3.29
N ARG A 90 -1.90 13.87 3.25
CA ARG A 90 -0.74 14.20 2.42
C ARG A 90 0.55 14.06 3.23
N PHE A 91 1.56 13.44 2.63
CA PHE A 91 2.88 13.24 3.23
C PHE A 91 3.72 14.53 3.21
N TYR A 92 3.64 15.32 2.14
CA TYR A 92 4.26 16.65 2.07
C TYR A 92 3.27 17.74 2.48
N ASP A 93 3.81 18.89 2.93
CA ASP A 93 3.06 20.08 3.38
C ASP A 93 2.42 20.84 2.20
N TRP A 94 1.52 20.17 1.45
CA TRP A 94 0.73 20.79 0.40
C TRP A 94 -0.36 21.70 0.97
N SER A 95 -0.39 22.95 0.53
CA SER A 95 -1.54 23.81 0.78
C SER A 95 -2.65 23.57 -0.26
N GLU A 96 -3.91 23.73 0.14
CA GLU A 96 -5.06 23.62 -0.79
C GLU A 96 -4.91 24.55 -2.00
N ARG A 97 -4.35 25.75 -1.81
CA ARG A 97 -4.10 26.71 -2.90
C ARG A 97 -3.09 26.22 -3.92
N GLU A 98 -2.09 25.44 -3.49
CA GLU A 98 -1.10 24.88 -4.42
C GLU A 98 -1.73 23.77 -5.25
N ILE A 99 -2.55 22.91 -4.64
CA ILE A 99 -3.25 21.83 -5.35
C ILE A 99 -4.28 22.39 -6.32
N ASP A 100 -5.09 23.37 -5.90
CA ASP A 100 -6.08 24.03 -6.77
C ASP A 100 -5.44 24.72 -7.99
N SER A 101 -4.14 25.04 -7.92
CA SER A 101 -3.41 25.65 -9.03
C SER A 101 -2.78 24.64 -10.00
N LEU A 102 -2.79 23.35 -9.66
CA LEU A 102 -2.27 22.30 -10.53
C LEU A 102 -3.28 21.98 -11.63
N GLU A 103 -2.87 22.14 -12.88
CA GLU A 103 -3.63 21.72 -14.05
C GLU A 103 -2.94 20.52 -14.70
N ARG A 104 -3.73 19.58 -15.24
CA ARG A 104 -3.21 18.46 -16.04
C ARG A 104 -2.64 18.94 -17.38
N LEU A 105 -1.60 18.25 -17.85
CA LEU A 105 -0.82 18.54 -19.08
C LEU A 105 -1.12 17.58 -20.23
#